data_AF-A0A6P0SYZ6-F1
#
_entry.id   AF-A0A6P0SYZ6-F1
#
_cell.length_a   1.000
_cell.length_b   1.000
_cell.length_c   1.000
_cell.angle_alpha   90.00
_cell.angle_beta   90.00
_cell.angle_gamma   90.00
#
_symmetry.space_group_name_H-M   'P 1'
#
loop_
_entity.id
_entity.type
_entity.pdbx_description
1 polymer ?
#
loop_
_entity_poly.entity_id
_entity_poly.type
_entity_poly.pdbx_seq_one_letter_code
_entity_poly.pdbx_strand_id
1 'polypeptide(L)'
;MLEAKGNQNEMFTAKDIRNLLDTQSHPHQFHHVDARLDVTECLQGLETGVKIMSFCMECDLRQLQEAKFFKILQAFWRLAEIEDSGKAFINEPIGVFVLPAPSVTVEQRSPEDQDPVIDYWQLAQRFD
;
A
#
# COMPACT_ATOMS: atom_id res chain seq x y z
N MET A 1 -18.52 -5.40 16.77
CA MET A 1 -17.09 -5.25 17.04
C MET A 1 -16.42 -5.30 15.67
N LEU A 2 -15.98 -4.16 15.12
CA LEU A 2 -15.28 -4.19 13.83
C LEU A 2 -13.90 -4.83 14.07
N GLU A 3 -13.69 -5.99 13.45
CA GLU A 3 -12.37 -6.57 13.29
C GLU A 3 -11.62 -5.69 12.28
N ALA A 4 -10.48 -5.12 12.68
CA ALA A 4 -9.61 -4.45 11.74
C ALA A 4 -9.19 -5.47 10.68
N LYS A 5 -9.47 -5.19 9.41
CA LYS A 5 -8.97 -6.00 8.30
C LYS A 5 -7.48 -5.70 8.16
N GLY A 6 -6.69 -6.76 8.05
CA GLY A 6 -5.24 -6.72 8.14
C GLY A 6 -4.72 -8.07 8.60
N ASN A 7 -4.77 -9.06 7.72
CA ASN A 7 -4.11 -10.34 7.97
C ASN A 7 -2.62 -10.14 7.65
N GLN A 8 -1.74 -10.21 8.66
CA GLN A 8 -0.29 -10.11 8.43
C GLN A 8 0.22 -11.14 7.42
N ASN A 9 -0.49 -12.27 7.27
CA ASN A 9 -0.14 -13.30 6.28
C ASN A 9 -0.49 -12.92 4.83
N GLU A 10 -1.26 -11.84 4.62
CA GLU A 10 -1.65 -11.33 3.29
C GLU A 10 -0.91 -10.04 2.92
N MET A 11 -0.07 -9.51 3.81
CA MET A 11 0.77 -8.33 3.55
C MET A 11 2.15 -8.76 3.09
N PHE A 12 2.44 -8.57 1.80
CA PHE A 12 3.78 -8.78 1.26
C PHE A 12 4.60 -7.49 1.33
N THR A 13 5.82 -7.58 1.85
CA THR A 13 6.81 -6.53 1.67
C THR A 13 7.49 -6.65 0.30
N ALA A 14 8.15 -5.59 -0.16
CA ALA A 14 8.97 -5.66 -1.36
C ALA A 14 10.05 -6.76 -1.26
N LYS A 15 10.57 -7.04 -0.05
CA LYS A 15 11.52 -8.13 0.17
C LYS A 15 10.86 -9.49 -0.08
N ASP A 16 9.63 -9.68 0.36
CA ASP A 16 8.91 -10.94 0.17
C ASP A 16 8.61 -11.19 -1.31
N ILE A 17 8.16 -10.16 -2.04
CA ILE A 17 7.94 -10.22 -3.49
C ILE A 17 9.26 -10.56 -4.22
N ARG A 18 10.35 -9.88 -3.86
CA ARG A 18 11.67 -10.15 -4.43
C ARG A 18 12.10 -11.60 -4.20
N ASN A 19 11.98 -12.09 -2.97
CA ASN A 19 12.33 -13.48 -2.63
C ASN A 19 11.51 -14.49 -3.43
N LEU A 20 10.22 -14.21 -3.68
CA LEU A 20 9.36 -15.06 -4.50
C LEU A 20 9.84 -15.12 -5.95
N LEU A 21 10.13 -13.96 -6.55
CA LEU A 21 10.64 -13.88 -7.94
C LEU A 21 12.01 -14.56 -8.08
N ASP A 22 12.91 -14.33 -7.12
CA ASP A 22 14.24 -14.95 -7.06
C ASP A 22 14.13 -16.49 -6.94
N THR A 23 13.25 -16.98 -6.06
CA THR A 23 13.03 -18.43 -5.85
C THR A 23 12.52 -19.11 -7.12
N GLN A 24 11.69 -18.43 -7.90
CA GLN A 24 11.16 -18.92 -9.18
C GLN A 24 12.12 -18.68 -10.36
N SER A 25 13.30 -18.10 -10.12
CA SER A 25 14.23 -17.66 -11.16
C SER A 25 13.57 -16.79 -12.23
N HIS A 26 12.58 -15.99 -11.82
CA HIS A 26 11.82 -15.14 -12.73
C HIS A 26 12.62 -13.86 -12.99
N PRO A 27 12.96 -13.54 -14.26
CA PRO A 27 13.72 -12.34 -14.55
C PRO A 27 12.95 -11.09 -14.13
N HIS A 28 13.60 -10.19 -13.41
CA HIS A 28 12.99 -8.94 -12.98
C HIS A 28 14.05 -7.86 -12.75
N GLN A 29 13.63 -6.60 -12.82
CA GLN A 29 14.39 -5.46 -12.32
C GLN A 29 13.68 -4.91 -11.08
N PHE A 30 14.45 -4.50 -10.09
CA PHE A 30 13.93 -3.90 -8.86
C PHE A 30 14.41 -2.45 -8.76
N HIS A 31 13.45 -1.54 -8.58
CA HIS A 31 13.71 -0.14 -8.30
C HIS A 31 13.17 0.21 -6.92
N HIS A 32 13.98 0.95 -6.17
CA HIS A 32 13.57 1.54 -4.91
C HIS A 32 13.21 3.00 -5.15
N VAL A 33 12.05 3.42 -4.66
CA VAL A 33 11.62 4.81 -4.70
C VAL A 33 11.44 5.28 -3.27
N ASP A 34 12.25 6.27 -2.89
CA ASP A 34 12.07 6.98 -1.63
C ASP A 34 10.75 7.75 -1.69
N ALA A 35 9.84 7.41 -0.79
CA ALA A 35 8.53 8.03 -0.71
C ALA A 35 8.18 8.31 0.75
N ARG A 36 7.43 9.39 0.96
CA ARG A 36 7.03 9.87 2.28
C ARG A 36 5.55 10.18 2.26
N LEU A 37 4.85 9.76 3.31
CA LEU A 37 3.46 10.11 3.56
C LEU A 37 3.39 11.34 4.46
N ASP A 38 2.76 12.42 3.99
CA ASP A 38 2.47 13.58 4.84
C ASP A 38 1.40 13.20 5.87
N VAL A 39 1.77 13.26 7.15
CA VAL A 39 0.90 12.92 8.28
C VAL A 39 0.66 14.11 9.20
N THR A 40 0.96 15.33 8.74
CA THR A 40 0.82 16.55 9.55
C THR A 40 -0.60 16.67 10.12
N GLU A 41 -1.62 16.48 9.29
CA GLU A 41 -3.02 16.55 9.69
C GLU A 41 -3.44 15.36 10.57
N CYS A 42 -2.78 14.20 10.45
CA CYS A 42 -2.99 13.04 11.32
C CYS A 42 -2.57 13.36 12.75
N LEU A 43 -1.37 13.93 12.91
CA LEU A 43 -0.83 14.29 14.22
C LEU A 43 -1.61 15.41 14.92
N GLN A 44 -2.21 16.30 14.12
CA GLN A 44 -3.10 17.36 14.60
C GLN A 44 -4.52 16.85 14.93
N GLY A 45 -4.88 15.62 14.55
CA GLY A 45 -6.20 15.06 14.77
C GLY A 45 -7.30 15.70 13.91
N LEU A 46 -6.95 16.28 12.77
CA LEU A 46 -7.93 16.85 11.85
C LEU A 46 -8.72 15.76 11.12
N GLU A 47 -9.91 16.09 10.62
CA GLU A 47 -10.81 15.13 9.96
C GLU A 47 -10.12 14.39 8.80
N THR A 48 -9.39 15.11 7.96
CA THR A 48 -8.60 14.53 6.85
C THR A 48 -7.50 13.61 7.37
N GLY A 49 -6.81 13.99 8.45
CA GLY A 49 -5.82 13.13 9.11
C GLY A 49 -6.41 11.82 9.60
N VAL A 50 -7.60 11.87 10.22
CA VAL A 50 -8.32 10.66 10.63
C VAL A 50 -8.71 9.79 9.43
N LYS A 51 -9.05 10.38 8.28
CA LYS A 51 -9.31 9.64 7.03
C LYS A 51 -8.06 8.95 6.50
N ILE A 52 -6.90 9.63 6.49
CA ILE A 52 -5.61 9.05 6.10
C ILE A 52 -5.27 7.87 7.02
N MET A 53 -5.33 8.07 8.34
CA MET A 53 -5.07 7.00 9.30
C MET A 53 -6.04 5.82 9.12
N SER A 54 -7.31 6.09 8.80
CA SER A 54 -8.30 5.05 8.52
C SER A 54 -7.97 4.25 7.26
N PHE A 55 -7.45 4.92 6.23
CA PHE A 55 -6.95 4.26 5.03
C PHE A 55 -5.75 3.36 5.34
N CYS A 56 -4.73 3.87 6.03
CA CYS A 56 -3.53 3.10 6.40
C CYS A 56 -3.85 1.87 7.27
N MET A 57 -4.88 1.96 8.11
CA MET A 57 -5.30 0.88 9.00
C MET A 57 -6.40 -0.01 8.40
N GLU A 58 -6.80 0.24 7.15
CA GLU A 58 -7.88 -0.44 6.44
C GLU A 58 -9.20 -0.56 7.25
N CYS A 59 -9.49 0.45 8.10
CA CYS A 59 -10.70 0.48 8.91
C CYS A 59 -11.10 1.91 9.33
N ASP A 60 -12.40 2.15 9.53
CA ASP A 60 -12.90 3.45 9.97
C ASP A 60 -12.60 3.71 11.44
N LEU A 61 -11.57 4.52 11.70
CA LEU A 61 -11.08 4.78 13.07
C LEU A 61 -12.07 5.58 13.93
N ARG A 62 -13.03 6.29 13.33
CA ARG A 62 -14.04 7.07 14.06
C ARG A 62 -15.01 6.18 14.84
N GLN A 63 -15.07 4.90 14.49
CA GLN A 63 -15.91 3.90 15.16
C GLN A 63 -15.17 3.16 16.28
N LEU A 64 -13.88 3.43 16.47
CA LEU A 64 -13.09 2.82 17.52
C LEU A 64 -13.31 3.50 18.87
N GLN A 65 -13.12 2.74 19.93
CA GLN A 65 -13.01 3.29 21.28
C GLN A 65 -11.81 4.25 21.34
N GLU A 66 -11.99 5.37 22.04
CA GLU A 66 -11.01 6.44 22.19
C GLU A 66 -9.62 5.92 22.61
N ALA A 67 -9.56 5.00 23.58
CA ALA A 67 -8.30 4.40 24.03
C ALA A 67 -7.56 3.62 22.92
N LYS A 68 -8.27 3.00 21.98
CA LYS A 68 -7.65 2.33 20.82
C LYS A 68 -7.19 3.34 19.79
N PHE A 69 -8.01 4.35 19.51
CA PHE A 69 -7.65 5.46 18.62
C PHE A 69 -6.35 6.14 19.06
N PHE A 70 -6.22 6.47 20.35
CA PHE A 70 -5.02 7.09 20.90
C PHE A 70 -3.77 6.23 20.75
N LYS A 71 -3.88 4.91 20.87
CA LYS A 71 -2.74 4.00 20.64
C LYS A 71 -2.27 4.04 19.18
N ILE A 72 -3.21 4.14 18.23
CA ILE A 72 -2.88 4.27 16.81
C ILE A 72 -2.24 5.63 16.54
N LEU A 73 -2.81 6.71 17.07
CA LEU A 73 -2.23 8.05 16.95
C LEU A 73 -0.81 8.12 17.54
N GLN A 74 -0.57 7.47 18.69
CA GLN A 74 0.76 7.37 19.27
C GLN A 74 1.74 6.62 18.37
N ALA A 75 1.29 5.59 17.65
CA ALA A 75 2.12 4.89 16.67
C ALA A 75 2.51 5.81 15.50
N PHE A 76 1.58 6.63 15.00
CA PHE A 76 1.86 7.65 13.98
C PHE A 76 2.88 8.67 14.49
N TRP A 77 2.73 9.20 15.71
CA TRP A 77 3.71 10.10 16.34
C TRP A 77 5.11 9.49 16.44
N ARG A 78 5.21 8.20 16.76
CA ARG A 78 6.49 7.51 16.90
C ARG A 78 7.19 7.29 15.55
N LEU A 79 6.42 7.11 14.47
CA LEU A 79 6.94 6.85 13.13
C LEU A 79 7.22 8.13 12.34
N ALA A 80 6.59 9.24 12.72
CA ALA A 80 6.71 10.49 12.00
C ALA A 80 8.05 11.19 12.28
N GLU A 81 8.70 11.63 11.22
CA GLU A 81 9.77 12.60 11.23
C GLU A 81 9.17 14.00 11.12
N ILE A 82 9.48 14.88 12.06
CA ILE A 82 8.95 16.24 12.12
C ILE A 82 10.05 17.21 11.69
N GLU A 83 9.75 18.00 10.67
CA GLU A 83 10.64 19.03 10.15
C GLU A 83 10.48 20.35 10.92
N ASP A 84 11.49 21.23 10.84
CA ASP A 84 11.44 22.57 11.46
C ASP A 84 10.26 23.43 10.96
N SER A 85 9.73 23.11 9.78
CA SER A 85 8.54 23.75 9.21
C SER A 85 7.23 23.38 9.93
N GLY A 86 7.26 22.39 10.83
CA GLY A 86 6.10 21.80 11.48
C GLY A 86 5.40 20.73 10.65
N LYS A 87 5.87 20.45 9.43
CA LYS A 87 5.40 19.30 8.64
C LYS A 87 5.92 18.00 9.22
N ALA A 88 5.08 16.96 9.17
CA ALA A 88 5.41 15.63 9.67
C ALA A 88 5.22 14.58 8.59
N PHE A 89 6.19 13.68 8.46
CA PHE A 89 6.21 12.67 7.41
C PHE A 89 6.53 11.29 7.97
N ILE A 90 5.85 10.26 7.46
CA ILE A 90 6.27 8.86 7.67
C ILE A 90 7.01 8.39 6.42
N ASN A 91 8.17 7.77 6.61
CA ASN A 91 8.89 7.14 5.50
C ASN A 91 8.14 5.88 5.05
N GLU A 92 7.74 5.85 3.79
CA GLU A 92 6.94 4.78 3.19
C GLU A 92 7.54 4.41 1.83
N PRO A 93 8.69 3.71 1.80
CA PRO A 93 9.39 3.44 0.57
C PRO A 93 8.62 2.48 -0.34
N ILE A 94 8.67 2.73 -1.64
CA ILE A 94 7.98 1.93 -2.65
C ILE A 94 8.99 1.04 -3.37
N GLY A 95 8.67 -0.25 -3.45
CA GLY A 95 9.38 -1.22 -4.28
C GLY A 95 8.68 -1.42 -5.61
N VAL A 96 9.36 -1.12 -6.72
CA VAL A 96 8.83 -1.34 -8.07
C VAL A 96 9.55 -2.50 -8.72
N PHE A 97 8.78 -3.48 -9.17
CA PHE A 97 9.27 -4.63 -9.91
C PHE A 97 8.88 -4.50 -11.39
N VAL A 98 9.86 -4.48 -12.27
CA VAL A 98 9.66 -4.50 -13.72
C VAL A 98 9.94 -5.90 -14.22
N LEU A 99 8.91 -6.57 -14.72
CA LEU A 99 9.00 -7.89 -15.32
C LEU A 99 9.15 -7.74 -16.85
N PRO A 100 9.93 -8.62 -17.51
CA PRO A 100 9.93 -8.65 -18.97
C PRO A 100 8.51 -8.94 -19.46
N ALA A 101 8.08 -8.24 -20.50
CA ALA A 101 6.79 -8.49 -21.10
C ALA A 101 6.71 -9.97 -21.49
N PRO A 102 5.70 -10.73 -21.02
CA PRO A 102 5.48 -12.05 -21.54
C PRO A 102 5.29 -11.91 -23.05
N SER A 103 5.92 -12.78 -23.83
CA SER A 103 5.52 -13.01 -25.22
C SER A 103 4.13 -13.64 -25.18
N VAL A 104 3.09 -12.81 -25.02
CA VAL A 104 1.71 -13.27 -24.84
C VAL A 104 1.20 -13.85 -26.15
N THR A 105 1.20 -15.17 -26.25
CA THR A 105 0.03 -15.87 -26.78
C THR A 105 -0.98 -15.90 -25.63
N VAL A 106 -2.17 -15.34 -25.84
CA VAL A 106 -3.22 -15.23 -24.81
C VAL A 106 -3.57 -16.63 -24.30
N GLU A 107 -2.97 -17.05 -23.18
CA GLU A 107 -3.36 -18.29 -22.52
C GLU A 107 -4.59 -18.05 -21.65
N GLN A 108 -5.42 -19.08 -21.62
CA GLN A 108 -6.81 -19.07 -21.18
C GLN A 108 -6.95 -18.58 -19.73
N ARG A 109 -7.92 -17.67 -19.51
CA ARG A 109 -8.35 -17.25 -18.17
C ARG A 109 -8.58 -18.46 -17.27
N SER A 110 -8.14 -18.36 -16.02
CA SER A 110 -8.62 -19.28 -14.98
C SER A 110 -10.14 -19.18 -14.91
N PRO A 111 -10.89 -20.29 -14.78
CA PRO A 111 -12.35 -20.27 -14.64
C PRO A 111 -12.85 -19.45 -13.44
N GLU A 112 -11.96 -19.19 -12.49
CA GLU A 112 -12.22 -18.47 -11.23
C GLU A 112 -12.03 -16.95 -11.36
N ASP A 113 -11.45 -16.47 -12.48
CA ASP A 113 -11.20 -15.05 -12.71
C ASP A 113 -12.46 -14.33 -13.19
N GLN A 114 -13.06 -13.54 -12.29
CA GLN A 114 -14.23 -12.69 -12.56
C GLN A 114 -13.85 -11.24 -12.92
N ASP A 115 -12.57 -10.93 -13.12
CA ASP A 115 -12.18 -9.57 -13.49
C ASP A 115 -12.90 -9.17 -14.81
N PRO A 116 -13.61 -8.03 -14.86
CA PRO A 116 -14.24 -7.56 -16.10
C PRO A 116 -13.22 -7.19 -17.19
N VAL A 117 -11.95 -7.00 -16.84
CA VAL A 117 -10.88 -6.62 -17.75
C VAL A 117 -9.99 -7.82 -18.07
N ILE A 118 -9.99 -8.22 -19.34
CA ILE A 118 -9.20 -9.35 -19.85
C ILE A 118 -7.71 -8.99 -19.90
N ASP A 119 -7.43 -7.73 -20.27
CA ASP A 119 -6.08 -7.22 -20.36
C ASP A 119 -6.09 -5.71 -20.15
N TYR A 120 -5.52 -5.25 -19.04
CA TYR A 120 -5.41 -3.83 -18.73
C TYR A 120 -4.47 -3.08 -19.70
N TRP A 121 -3.57 -3.79 -20.40
CA TRP A 121 -2.75 -3.20 -21.46
C TRP A 121 -3.58 -2.74 -22.67
N GLN A 122 -4.62 -3.50 -23.03
CA GLN A 122 -5.54 -3.12 -24.12
C GLN A 122 -6.41 -1.92 -23.74
N LEU A 123 -6.69 -1.73 -22.45
CA LEU A 123 -7.41 -0.57 -21.94
C LEU A 123 -6.52 0.67 -21.99
N ALA A 124 -5.25 0.58 -21.60
CA ALA A 124 -4.31 1.69 -21.65
C ALA A 124 -4.10 2.23 -23.08
N GLN A 125 -4.08 1.35 -24.09
CA GLN A 125 -3.95 1.74 -25.51
C GLN A 125 -5.15 2.52 -26.07
N ARG A 126 -6.30 2.56 -25.37
CA ARG A 126 -7.50 3.30 -25.82
C ARG A 126 -7.52 4.76 -25.38
N PHE A 127 -6.53 5.19 -24.60
CA PHE A 127 -6.43 6.54 -24.07
C PHE A 127 -5.28 7.36 -24.67
N ASP A 128 -4.67 6.86 -25.76
CA ASP A 128 -3.75 7.63 -26.63
C ASP A 128 -4.50 8.33 -27.77
#